data_AF-A0A1Z8ZVG7-F1
#
_entry.id   AF-A0A1Z8ZVG7-F1
#
_cell.length_a   1.000
_cell.length_b   1.000
_cell.length_c   1.000
_cell.angle_alpha   90.00
_cell.angle_beta   90.00
_cell.angle_gamma   90.00
#
_symmetry.space_group_name_H-M   'P 1'
#
loop_
_entity.id
_entity.type
_entity.pdbx_description
1 polymer ?
#
loop_
_entity_poly.entity_id
_entity_poly.type
_entity_poly.pdbx_seq_one_letter_code
_entity_poly.pdbx_strand_id
1 'polypeptide(L)'
;PILALHQKDRGPWQRHIQEMLLGRYEQTWVYRPWNPVDVRDDAACHVGLLESLEVRNGERYIAWSTELIDVEDVCRGIDRLLPELNFKVTEPLEVHPEKLQARESKYRAIWAQCDLRNDRMKAVTGVSFRGFDESLRDCVESLIGVAKITPVKRT
;
A
#
# COMPACT_ATOMS: atom_id res chain seq x y z
N PRO A 1 3.87 -5.93 15.97
CA PRO A 1 4.50 -5.07 14.94
C PRO A 1 4.74 -5.83 13.63
N ILE A 2 4.24 -5.28 12.52
CA ILE A 2 4.36 -5.90 11.18
C ILE A 2 5.65 -5.50 10.46
N LEU A 3 6.41 -4.53 11.00
CA LEU A 3 7.68 -4.08 10.47
C LEU A 3 8.84 -4.27 11.45
N ALA A 4 10.02 -4.60 10.91
CA ALA A 4 11.31 -4.45 11.57
C ALA A 4 11.89 -3.04 11.32
N LEU A 5 12.77 -2.57 12.23
CA LEU A 5 13.31 -1.20 12.19
C LEU A 5 13.88 -0.79 10.82
N HIS A 6 14.67 -1.67 10.19
CA HIS A 6 15.33 -1.37 8.91
C HIS A 6 14.36 -1.22 7.73
N GLN A 7 13.13 -1.74 7.84
CA GLN A 7 12.18 -1.74 6.74
C GLN A 7 11.65 -0.34 6.45
N LYS A 8 11.71 0.57 7.43
CA LYS A 8 11.37 1.99 7.31
C LYS A 8 12.16 2.67 6.16
N ASP A 9 13.37 2.20 5.88
CA ASP A 9 14.27 2.79 4.88
C ASP A 9 14.33 2.01 3.55
N ARG A 10 13.74 0.80 3.50
CA ARG A 10 14.04 -0.17 2.41
C ARG A 10 12.88 -0.62 1.55
N GLY A 11 11.63 -0.61 2.02
CA GLY A 11 10.53 -1.06 1.16
C GLY A 11 9.69 0.09 0.63
N PRO A 12 9.03 -0.15 -0.52
CA PRO A 12 8.37 0.90 -1.28
C PRO A 12 7.28 1.56 -0.43
N TRP A 13 6.28 0.80 0.05
CA TRP A 13 5.14 1.39 0.74
C TRP A 13 5.45 1.90 2.13
N GLN A 14 6.13 1.12 2.98
CA GLN A 14 6.38 1.57 4.36
C GLN A 14 7.30 2.78 4.43
N ARG A 15 8.26 2.93 3.50
CA ARG A 15 9.08 4.14 3.42
C ARG A 15 8.24 5.34 2.99
N HIS A 16 7.37 5.18 1.99
CA HIS A 16 6.48 6.25 1.57
C HIS A 16 5.48 6.64 2.67
N ILE A 17 4.94 5.67 3.43
CA ILE A 17 4.08 5.96 4.58
C ILE A 17 4.87 6.71 5.67
N GLN A 18 6.14 6.36 5.93
CA GLN A 18 6.99 7.15 6.81
C GLN A 18 7.15 8.59 6.31
N GLU A 19 7.46 8.78 5.02
CA GLU A 19 7.62 10.08 4.37
C GLU A 19 6.31 10.91 4.48
N MET A 20 5.15 10.29 4.28
CA MET A 20 3.82 10.87 4.52
C MET A 20 3.62 11.32 5.97
N LEU A 21 3.97 10.49 6.96
CA LEU A 21 3.90 10.85 8.38
C LEU A 21 4.80 12.07 8.70
N LEU A 22 5.90 12.23 7.97
CA LEU A 22 6.82 13.36 8.07
C LEU A 22 6.39 14.57 7.23
N GLY A 23 5.22 14.51 6.58
CA GLY A 23 4.62 15.61 5.82
C GLY A 23 5.22 15.85 4.44
N ARG A 24 5.92 14.86 3.86
CA ARG A 24 6.52 14.97 2.53
C ARG A 24 6.40 13.65 1.79
N TYR A 25 5.62 13.59 0.72
CA TYR A 25 5.57 12.44 -0.17
C TYR A 25 5.33 12.89 -1.61
N GLU A 26 5.79 12.11 -2.57
CA GLU A 26 5.67 12.42 -3.99
C GLU A 26 4.44 11.76 -4.60
N GLN A 27 3.91 12.36 -5.65
CA GLN A 27 2.90 11.70 -6.47
C GLN A 27 3.49 10.45 -7.15
N THR A 28 2.66 9.45 -7.35
CA THR A 28 3.00 8.23 -8.08
C THR A 28 3.22 8.50 -9.56
N TRP A 29 4.24 7.85 -10.13
CA TRP A 29 4.52 8.00 -11.55
C TRP A 29 3.32 7.55 -12.39
N VAL A 30 2.91 8.40 -13.34
CA VAL A 30 1.77 8.27 -14.23
C VAL A 30 0.48 8.07 -13.45
N TYR A 31 0.38 8.71 -12.27
CA TYR A 31 -0.79 8.72 -11.41
C TYR A 31 -1.32 7.30 -11.16
N ARG A 32 -0.39 6.36 -10.97
CA ARG A 32 -0.69 4.95 -10.78
C ARG A 32 -1.12 4.71 -9.33
N PRO A 33 -2.33 4.19 -9.08
CA PRO A 33 -2.74 3.84 -7.73
C PRO A 33 -1.80 2.78 -7.14
N TRP A 34 -1.74 2.73 -5.81
CA TRP A 34 -1.07 1.64 -5.12
C TRP A 34 -1.90 0.37 -5.23
N ASN A 35 -1.19 -0.76 -5.41
CA ASN A 35 -1.75 -2.12 -5.39
C ASN A 35 -1.21 -2.85 -4.14
N PRO A 36 -1.60 -2.45 -2.93
CA PRO A 36 -0.99 -2.97 -1.69
C PRO A 36 -1.36 -4.43 -1.44
N VAL A 37 -0.45 -5.17 -0.83
CA VAL A 37 -0.73 -6.47 -0.20
C VAL A 37 -0.13 -6.47 1.19
N ASP A 38 -0.88 -6.99 2.17
CA ASP A 38 -0.36 -7.16 3.52
C ASP A 38 0.73 -8.23 3.52
N VAL A 39 1.85 -7.96 4.20
CA VAL A 39 2.96 -8.91 4.28
C VAL A 39 2.56 -10.25 4.92
N ARG A 40 1.57 -10.24 5.82
CA ARG A 40 1.02 -11.46 6.44
C ARG A 40 0.24 -12.29 5.43
N ASP A 41 -0.50 -11.63 4.54
CA ASP A 41 -1.27 -12.30 3.50
C ASP A 41 -0.35 -12.82 2.40
N ASP A 42 0.69 -12.07 2.05
CA ASP A 42 1.72 -12.53 1.11
C ASP A 42 2.43 -13.77 1.67
N ALA A 43 2.80 -13.78 2.96
CA ALA A 43 3.35 -14.97 3.60
C ALA A 43 2.37 -16.16 3.59
N ALA A 44 1.08 -15.92 3.88
CA ALA A 44 0.05 -16.96 3.82
C ALA A 44 -0.13 -17.51 2.39
N CYS A 45 -0.05 -16.67 1.36
CA CYS A 45 -0.05 -17.10 -0.03
C CYS A 45 1.11 -18.06 -0.32
N HIS A 46 2.33 -17.71 0.11
CA HIS A 46 3.51 -18.54 -0.11
C HIS A 46 3.38 -19.91 0.55
N VAL A 47 2.93 -19.95 1.82
CA VAL A 47 2.69 -21.22 2.52
C VAL A 47 1.61 -22.04 1.81
N GLY A 48 0.47 -21.43 1.52
CA GLY A 48 -0.64 -22.13 0.86
C GLY A 48 -0.29 -22.66 -0.52
N LEU A 49 0.54 -21.96 -1.30
CA LEU A 49 1.02 -22.45 -2.59
C LEU A 49 1.95 -23.67 -2.45
N LEU A 50 2.80 -23.69 -1.41
CA LEU A 50 3.70 -24.82 -1.14
C LEU A 50 2.95 -26.07 -0.65
N GLU A 51 1.84 -25.87 0.06
CA GLU A 51 1.01 -26.95 0.61
C GLU A 51 -0.07 -27.45 -0.37
N SER A 52 -0.34 -26.71 -1.44
CA SER A 52 -1.39 -27.03 -2.40
C SER A 52 -1.02 -28.22 -3.29
N LEU A 53 -1.92 -29.21 -3.36
CA LEU A 53 -1.80 -30.34 -4.29
C LEU A 53 -2.26 -29.99 -5.72
N GLU A 54 -2.89 -28.83 -5.91
CA GLU A 54 -3.45 -28.39 -7.19
C GLU A 54 -2.46 -27.54 -8.01
N VAL A 55 -1.49 -26.92 -7.34
CA VAL A 55 -0.48 -26.05 -7.97
C VAL A 55 0.53 -26.86 -8.76
N ARG A 56 0.91 -26.36 -9.94
CA ARG A 56 1.91 -26.97 -10.82
C ARG A 56 3.13 -26.07 -11.01
N ASN A 57 4.28 -26.69 -11.29
CA ASN A 57 5.50 -25.96 -11.62
C ASN A 57 5.30 -25.04 -12.83
N GLY A 58 5.81 -23.81 -12.72
CA GLY A 58 5.73 -22.79 -13.78
C GLY A 58 4.47 -21.93 -13.75
N GLU A 59 3.56 -22.15 -12.80
CA GLU A 59 2.38 -21.30 -12.63
C GLU A 59 2.69 -19.98 -11.93
N ARG A 60 1.84 -18.98 -12.17
CA ARG A 60 1.92 -17.66 -11.55
C ARG A 60 0.58 -17.32 -10.92
N TYR A 61 0.66 -16.82 -9.69
CA TYR A 61 -0.48 -16.40 -8.89
C TYR A 61 -0.28 -14.96 -8.44
N ILE A 62 -1.37 -14.22 -8.26
CA ILE A 62 -1.32 -12.82 -7.84
C ILE A 62 -1.66 -12.76 -6.34
N ALA A 63 -0.69 -12.37 -5.52
CA ALA A 63 -0.88 -12.05 -4.11
C ALA A 63 -1.24 -10.56 -3.99
N TRP A 64 -2.53 -10.25 -4.00
CA TRP A 64 -3.05 -8.88 -3.96
C TRP A 64 -4.48 -8.86 -3.40
N SER A 65 -4.83 -7.84 -2.60
CA SER A 65 -6.19 -7.66 -2.07
C SER A 65 -7.21 -7.19 -3.11
N THR A 66 -6.77 -6.87 -4.34
CA THR A 66 -7.56 -6.26 -5.43
C THR A 66 -8.01 -4.82 -5.18
N GLU A 67 -7.52 -4.18 -4.11
CA GLU A 67 -7.77 -2.77 -3.83
C GLU A 67 -6.76 -1.88 -4.57
N LEU A 68 -7.28 -0.79 -5.14
CA LEU A 68 -6.53 0.29 -5.77
C LEU A 68 -6.64 1.54 -4.89
N ILE A 69 -5.51 2.07 -4.46
CA ILE A 69 -5.48 3.22 -3.54
C ILE A 69 -4.77 4.39 -4.22
N ASP A 70 -5.48 5.49 -4.44
CA ASP A 70 -4.84 6.73 -4.87
C ASP A 70 -3.91 7.23 -3.75
N VAL A 71 -2.70 7.67 -4.11
CA VAL A 71 -1.67 8.01 -3.11
C VAL A 71 -2.10 9.16 -2.20
N GLU A 72 -2.96 10.04 -2.70
CA GLU A 72 -3.52 11.18 -1.95
C GLU A 72 -4.46 10.72 -0.84
N ASP A 73 -5.10 9.57 -1.01
CA ASP A 73 -6.03 9.01 -0.04
C ASP A 73 -5.32 8.33 1.14
N VAL A 74 -4.03 8.00 1.01
CA VAL A 74 -3.28 7.34 2.09
C VAL A 74 -3.18 8.26 3.31
N CYS A 75 -2.77 9.52 3.13
CA CYS A 75 -2.71 10.50 4.22
C CYS A 75 -4.07 10.74 4.88
N ARG A 76 -5.14 10.82 4.08
CA ARG A 76 -6.52 10.94 4.57
C ARG A 76 -6.94 9.69 5.35
N GLY A 77 -6.54 8.52 4.88
CA GLY A 77 -6.72 7.23 5.55
C GLY A 77 -6.07 7.21 6.93
N ILE A 78 -4.81 7.65 7.05
CA ILE A 78 -4.11 7.74 8.34
C ILE A 78 -4.89 8.60 9.33
N ASP A 79 -5.30 9.80 8.92
CA ASP A 79 -6.04 10.73 9.78
C ASP A 79 -7.40 10.18 10.24
N ARG A 80 -8.11 9.50 9.35
CA ARG A 80 -9.39 8.84 9.65
C ARG A 80 -9.21 7.65 10.59
N LEU A 81 -8.17 6.83 10.38
CA LEU A 81 -7.96 5.59 11.13
C LEU A 81 -7.34 5.84 12.51
N LEU A 82 -6.48 6.86 12.62
CA LEU A 82 -5.69 7.15 13.82
C LEU A 82 -5.86 8.63 14.23
N PRO A 83 -7.09 9.09 14.53
CA PRO A 83 -7.37 10.50 14.85
C PRO A 83 -6.62 10.98 16.10
N GLU A 84 -6.27 10.09 17.01
CA GLU A 84 -5.50 10.37 18.23
C GLU A 84 -4.07 10.87 17.94
N LEU A 85 -3.54 10.63 16.74
CA LEU A 85 -2.23 11.16 16.34
C LEU A 85 -2.26 12.67 16.10
N ASN A 86 -3.45 13.25 15.88
CA ASN A 86 -3.65 14.63 15.42
C ASN A 86 -2.78 14.94 14.18
N PHE A 87 -2.74 13.98 13.25
CA PHE A 87 -1.86 14.00 12.08
C PHE A 87 -2.22 15.15 11.11
N LYS A 88 -1.19 15.80 10.57
CA LYS A 88 -1.36 16.80 9.52
C LYS A 88 -1.40 16.11 8.15
N VAL A 89 -2.61 15.96 7.61
CA VAL A 89 -2.82 15.55 6.22
C VAL A 89 -2.12 16.53 5.28
N THR A 90 -1.34 15.99 4.33
CA THR A 90 -0.65 16.75 3.30
C THR A 90 -1.02 16.21 1.92
N GLU A 91 -0.97 17.06 0.90
CA GLU A 91 -1.14 16.67 -0.50
C GLU A 91 0.20 16.17 -1.07
N PRO A 92 0.20 15.28 -2.08
CA PRO A 92 1.43 14.82 -2.70
C PRO A 92 2.17 15.96 -3.39
N LEU A 93 3.49 15.91 -3.37
CA LEU A 93 4.33 16.76 -4.18
C LEU A 93 4.23 16.34 -5.64
N GLU A 94 3.88 17.29 -6.52
CA GLU A 94 3.90 17.09 -7.96
C GLU A 94 5.36 17.07 -8.44
N VAL A 95 5.75 15.94 -9.04
CA VAL A 95 7.11 15.66 -9.51
C VAL A 95 7.18 15.45 -11.03
N HIS A 96 6.04 15.43 -11.70
CA HIS A 96 5.96 15.14 -13.12
C HIS A 96 6.27 16.38 -13.97
N PRO A 97 6.85 16.21 -15.16
CA PRO A 97 6.87 17.24 -16.20
C PRO A 97 5.45 17.67 -16.59
N GLU A 98 5.29 18.95 -16.97
CA GLU A 98 3.99 19.55 -17.36
C GLU A 98 3.20 18.71 -18.39
N LYS A 99 3.90 18.08 -19.34
CA LYS A 99 3.29 17.21 -20.36
C LYS A 99 2.49 16.05 -19.76
N LEU A 100 2.92 15.54 -18.61
CA LEU A 100 2.29 14.41 -17.94
C LEU A 100 1.20 14.88 -16.98
N GLN A 101 1.39 16.03 -16.33
CA GLN A 101 0.33 16.73 -15.59
C GLN A 101 -0.88 17.03 -16.49
N ALA A 102 -0.64 17.57 -17.69
CA ALA A 102 -1.70 17.83 -18.68
C ALA A 102 -2.46 16.56 -19.15
N ARG A 103 -1.99 15.37 -18.78
CA ARG A 103 -2.57 14.06 -19.14
C ARG A 103 -3.01 13.26 -17.93
N GLU A 104 -3.03 13.85 -16.74
CA GLU A 104 -3.40 13.16 -15.49
C GLU A 104 -4.71 12.39 -15.63
N SER A 105 -5.79 13.05 -16.05
CA SER A 105 -7.10 12.42 -16.19
C SER A 105 -7.08 11.23 -17.17
N LYS A 106 -6.25 11.32 -18.23
CA LYS A 106 -6.08 10.21 -19.17
C LYS A 106 -5.39 9.02 -18.50
N TYR A 107 -4.33 9.26 -17.73
CA TYR A 107 -3.62 8.18 -17.05
C TYR A 107 -4.48 7.51 -15.96
N ARG A 108 -5.18 8.31 -15.15
CA ARG A 108 -6.12 7.78 -14.16
C ARG A 108 -7.22 6.95 -14.81
N ALA A 109 -7.78 7.40 -15.94
CA ALA A 109 -8.77 6.62 -16.69
C ALA A 109 -8.22 5.31 -17.26
N ILE A 110 -6.94 5.24 -17.62
CA ILE A 110 -6.28 3.99 -18.02
C ILE A 110 -6.17 3.05 -16.82
N TRP A 111 -5.71 3.54 -15.67
CA TRP A 111 -5.57 2.72 -14.46
C TRP A 111 -6.91 2.23 -13.91
N ALA A 112 -7.97 3.03 -14.00
CA ALA A 112 -9.31 2.64 -13.61
C ALA A 112 -9.87 1.44 -14.41
N GLN A 113 -9.28 1.13 -15.58
CA GLN A 113 -9.64 -0.05 -16.38
C GLN A 113 -8.78 -1.28 -16.05
N CYS A 114 -7.80 -1.15 -15.15
CA CYS A 114 -6.94 -2.25 -14.74
C CYS A 114 -7.71 -3.20 -13.83
N ASP A 115 -8.13 -4.34 -14.39
CA ASP A 115 -8.76 -5.43 -13.65
C ASP A 115 -7.75 -6.59 -13.51
N LEU A 116 -7.17 -6.75 -12.31
CA LEU A 116 -6.38 -7.94 -11.97
C LEU A 116 -7.13 -8.75 -10.92
N ARG A 117 -7.15 -10.06 -11.12
CA ARG A 117 -7.97 -10.98 -10.32
C ARG A 117 -7.09 -11.93 -9.52
N ASN A 118 -7.43 -12.11 -8.25
CA ASN A 118 -6.75 -13.04 -7.33
C ASN A 118 -7.50 -14.37 -7.15
N ASP A 119 -8.56 -14.62 -7.94
CA ASP A 119 -9.44 -15.79 -7.77
C ASP A 119 -8.68 -17.11 -7.74
N ARG A 120 -7.68 -17.26 -8.63
CA ARG A 120 -6.83 -18.46 -8.67
C ARG A 120 -6.03 -18.64 -7.38
N MET A 121 -5.49 -17.56 -6.81
CA MET A 121 -4.76 -17.62 -5.54
C MET A 121 -5.69 -18.08 -4.42
N LYS A 122 -6.86 -17.45 -4.32
CA LYS A 122 -7.86 -17.78 -3.30
C LYS A 122 -8.35 -19.22 -3.43
N ALA A 123 -8.58 -19.69 -4.65
CA ALA A 123 -9.06 -21.04 -4.91
C ALA A 123 -8.06 -22.13 -4.49
N VAL A 124 -6.77 -21.94 -4.75
CA VAL A 124 -5.76 -22.98 -4.48
C VAL A 124 -5.15 -22.94 -3.08
N THR A 125 -5.25 -21.79 -2.38
CA THR A 125 -4.66 -21.60 -1.04
C THR A 125 -5.69 -21.38 0.07
N GLY A 126 -6.93 -21.00 -0.26
CA GLY A 126 -7.94 -20.60 0.73
C GLY A 126 -7.66 -19.27 1.43
N VAL A 127 -6.65 -18.50 1.00
CA VAL A 127 -6.27 -17.23 1.63
C VAL A 127 -7.40 -16.20 1.56
N SER A 128 -7.55 -15.45 2.65
CA SER A 128 -8.35 -14.23 2.69
C SER A 128 -7.43 -13.04 2.83
N PHE A 129 -7.57 -12.06 1.93
CA PHE A 129 -6.79 -10.83 1.98
C PHE A 129 -7.43 -9.82 2.93
N ARG A 130 -6.60 -9.17 3.75
CA ARG A 130 -6.96 -8.02 4.58
C ARG A 130 -7.19 -6.79 3.71
N GLY A 131 -8.09 -5.92 4.19
CA GLY A 131 -8.32 -4.62 3.57
C GLY A 131 -7.16 -3.67 3.87
N PHE A 132 -6.93 -2.72 2.96
CA PHE A 132 -5.82 -1.77 3.08
C PHE A 132 -5.85 -0.96 4.38
N ASP A 133 -7.03 -0.61 4.90
CA ASP A 133 -7.16 0.15 6.15
C ASP A 133 -6.54 -0.58 7.36
N GLU A 134 -6.70 -1.90 7.45
CA GLU A 134 -6.08 -2.71 8.52
C GLU A 134 -4.56 -2.69 8.38
N SER A 135 -4.05 -2.95 7.18
CA SER A 135 -2.61 -2.92 6.89
C SER A 135 -1.99 -1.54 7.11
N LEU A 136 -2.69 -0.47 6.74
CA LEU A 136 -2.24 0.90 6.92
C LEU A 136 -2.13 1.26 8.40
N ARG A 137 -3.16 0.95 9.19
CA ARG A 137 -3.14 1.14 10.66
C ARG A 137 -1.94 0.44 11.27
N ASP A 138 -1.80 -0.87 11.03
CA ASP A 138 -0.73 -1.69 11.61
C ASP A 138 0.67 -1.22 11.17
N CYS A 139 0.79 -0.72 9.93
CA CYS A 139 2.01 -0.14 9.40
C CYS A 139 2.40 1.15 10.13
N VAL A 140 1.45 2.09 10.29
CA VAL A 140 1.70 3.35 11.01
C VAL A 140 2.04 3.10 12.47
N GLU A 141 1.29 2.23 13.14
CA GLU A 141 1.58 1.84 14.52
C GLU A 141 2.97 1.21 14.65
N SER A 142 3.39 0.39 13.69
CA SER A 142 4.74 -0.19 13.65
C SER A 142 5.82 0.88 13.41
N LEU A 143 5.58 1.85 12.52
CA LEU A 143 6.52 2.96 12.27
C LEU A 143 6.71 3.83 13.52
N ILE A 144 5.66 4.09 14.29
CA ILE A 144 5.74 4.83 15.55
C ILE A 144 6.39 3.97 16.65
N GLY A 145 5.87 2.76 16.87
CA GLY A 145 6.26 1.89 17.98
C GLY A 145 7.68 1.32 17.84
N VAL A 146 8.06 0.91 16.63
CA VAL A 146 9.36 0.27 16.34
C VAL A 146 10.36 1.29 15.79
N ALA A 147 9.98 2.02 14.74
CA ALA A 147 10.88 2.96 14.06
C ALA A 147 10.96 4.35 14.72
N LYS A 148 10.17 4.60 15.76
CA LYS A 148 10.16 5.86 16.54
C LYS A 148 9.88 7.09 15.67
N ILE A 149 9.12 6.91 14.59
CA ILE A 149 8.65 8.02 13.76
C ILE A 149 7.70 8.88 14.56
N THR A 150 7.88 10.19 14.50
CA THR A 150 6.98 11.17 15.11
C THR A 150 6.19 11.85 13.99
N PRO A 151 4.87 11.60 13.87
CA PRO A 151 4.05 12.23 12.84
C PRO A 151 4.00 13.75 13.02
N VAL A 152 3.96 14.48 11.90
CA VAL A 152 3.70 15.92 11.91
C VAL A 152 2.27 16.15 12.37
N LYS A 153 2.09 17.02 13.37
CA LYS A 153 0.77 17.31 13.95
C LYS A 153 0.14 18.56 13.35
N ARG A 154 -1.18 18.66 13.44
CA ARG A 154 -1.92 19.91 13.19
C ARG A 154 -1.44 20.99 14.16
N THR A 155 -1.33 22.21 13.65
CA THR A 155 -0.99 23.40 14.45
C THR A 155 -2.23 23.95 15.13
#